data_AF-A0A1G8G723-F1
#
_entry.id   AF-A0A1G8G723-F1
#
_cell.length_a   1.000
_cell.length_b   1.000
_cell.length_c   1.000
_cell.angle_alpha   90.00
_cell.angle_beta   90.00
_cell.angle_gamma   90.00
#
_symmetry.space_group_name_H-M   'P 1'
#
loop_
_entity.id
_entity.type
_entity.pdbx_description
1 polymer ?
#
loop_
_entity_poly.entity_id
_entity_poly.type
_entity_poly.pdbx_seq_one_letter_code
_entity_poly.pdbx_strand_id
1 'polypeptide(L)'
;MELVNLWQKQLEQRARLTCQQRNQGVCVEHGKASFEVIENGVTFIKQHYLLDSNHCSYSSPVAKVTWSNDHQKWQFDIAEPNWHPYPNLDISADLLTIMNEIAKDPHALIW
;
A
#
# COMPACT_ATOMS: atom_id res chain seq x y z
N MET A 1 12.10 22.85 4.11
CA MET A 1 11.00 21.85 4.15
C MET A 1 10.57 21.40 2.73
N GLU A 2 11.47 21.35 1.75
CA GLU A 2 11.09 21.02 0.35
C GLU A 2 11.35 19.55 -0.04
N LEU A 3 12.38 18.93 0.53
CA LEU A 3 12.72 17.52 0.25
C LEU A 3 11.62 16.54 0.68
N VAL A 4 11.02 16.74 1.86
CA VAL A 4 9.94 15.87 2.38
C VAL A 4 8.73 15.85 1.43
N ASN A 5 8.42 16.99 0.81
CA ASN A 5 7.32 17.11 -0.14
C ASN A 5 7.57 16.35 -1.45
N LEU A 6 8.81 16.25 -1.92
CA LEU A 6 9.12 15.55 -3.18
C LEU A 6 8.99 14.03 -3.02
N TRP A 7 9.56 13.49 -1.94
CA TRP A 7 9.49 12.05 -1.65
C TRP A 7 8.05 11.59 -1.44
N GLN A 8 7.26 12.36 -0.70
CA GLN A 8 5.85 12.07 -0.47
C GLN A 8 5.04 12.09 -1.77
N LYS A 9 5.24 13.10 -2.63
CA LYS A 9 4.57 13.16 -3.94
C LYS A 9 4.93 12.00 -4.85
N GLN A 10 6.20 11.57 -4.85
CA GLN A 10 6.62 10.40 -5.61
C GLN A 10 5.96 9.13 -5.08
N LEU A 11 5.92 8.96 -3.77
CA LEU A 11 5.25 7.85 -3.10
C LEU A 11 3.76 7.79 -3.45
N GLU A 12 3.06 8.92 -3.34
CA GLU A 12 1.65 9.06 -3.70
C GLU A 12 1.39 8.71 -5.17
N GLN A 13 2.20 9.25 -6.08
CA GLN A 13 2.06 8.95 -7.51
C GLN A 13 2.25 7.46 -7.79
N ARG A 14 3.24 6.83 -7.14
CA ARG A 14 3.48 5.39 -7.28
C ARG A 14 2.35 4.56 -6.69
N ALA A 15 1.84 4.93 -5.51
CA ALA A 15 0.75 4.24 -4.85
C ALA A 15 -0.52 4.30 -5.70
N ARG A 16 -0.81 5.48 -6.28
CA ARG A 16 -1.90 5.66 -7.22
C ARG A 16 -1.78 4.74 -8.44
N LEU A 17 -0.60 4.67 -9.05
CA LEU A 17 -0.37 3.80 -10.22
C LEU A 17 -0.55 2.32 -9.85
N THR A 18 0.00 1.88 -8.72
CA THR A 18 -0.17 0.50 -8.23
C THR A 18 -1.65 0.16 -8.01
N CYS A 19 -2.39 1.03 -7.32
CA CYS A 19 -3.83 0.83 -7.10
C CYS A 19 -4.61 0.85 -8.41
N GLN A 20 -4.28 1.73 -9.37
CA GLN A 20 -4.92 1.77 -10.68
C GLN A 20 -4.68 0.49 -11.47
N GLN A 21 -3.43 0.01 -11.54
CA GLN A 21 -3.08 -1.23 -12.22
C GLN A 21 -3.80 -2.42 -11.61
N ARG A 22 -3.86 -2.49 -10.27
CA ARG A 22 -4.56 -3.58 -9.57
C ARG A 22 -6.07 -3.50 -9.76
N ASN A 23 -6.65 -2.31 -9.78
CA ASN A 23 -8.08 -2.13 -10.00
C ASN A 23 -8.50 -2.35 -11.46
N GLN A 24 -7.54 -2.32 -12.39
CA GLN A 24 -7.76 -2.58 -13.81
C GLN A 24 -7.96 -4.08 -14.04
N GLY A 25 -9.21 -4.49 -14.26
CA GLY A 25 -9.58 -5.88 -14.52
C GLY A 25 -10.08 -6.67 -13.31
N VAL A 26 -10.02 -6.10 -12.10
CA VAL A 26 -10.59 -6.72 -10.89
C VAL A 26 -12.06 -6.30 -10.72
N CYS A 27 -12.97 -7.28 -10.68
CA CYS A 27 -14.39 -7.03 -10.38
C CYS A 27 -14.54 -6.46 -8.97
N VAL A 28 -15.54 -5.59 -8.78
CA VAL A 28 -15.82 -4.92 -7.50
C VAL A 28 -16.00 -5.91 -6.33
N GLU A 29 -16.45 -7.13 -6.64
CA GLU A 29 -16.65 -8.26 -5.71
C GLU A 29 -15.34 -8.78 -5.09
N HIS A 30 -14.22 -8.67 -5.79
CA HIS A 30 -12.90 -9.12 -5.29
C HIS A 30 -12.20 -8.05 -4.44
N GLY A 31 -12.83 -6.89 -4.29
CA GLY A 31 -12.31 -5.73 -3.58
C GLY A 31 -11.45 -4.82 -4.47
N LYS A 32 -11.47 -3.52 -4.15
CA LYS A 32 -10.65 -2.51 -4.82
C LYS A 32 -9.48 -2.11 -3.93
N ALA A 33 -8.33 -1.91 -4.57
CA ALA A 33 -7.14 -1.36 -3.98
C ALA A 33 -7.26 0.17 -3.87
N SER A 34 -7.04 0.67 -2.68
CA SER A 34 -6.97 2.10 -2.36
C SER A 34 -5.77 2.37 -1.48
N PHE A 35 -5.45 3.65 -1.31
CA PHE A 35 -4.33 4.07 -0.48
C PHE A 35 -4.68 5.35 0.27
N GLU A 36 -4.08 5.53 1.43
CA GLU A 36 -4.20 6.70 2.28
C GLU A 36 -2.80 7.24 2.58
N VAL A 37 -2.63 8.55 2.49
CA VAL A 37 -1.35 9.23 2.69
C VAL A 37 -1.21 9.56 4.16
N ILE A 38 -0.07 9.20 4.75
CA ILE A 38 0.26 9.48 6.15
C ILE A 38 1.53 10.33 6.23
N GLU A 39 1.79 10.93 7.40
CA GLU A 39 2.81 11.97 7.60
C GLU A 39 4.23 11.58 7.15
N ASN A 40 4.54 10.26 7.10
CA ASN A 40 5.82 9.74 6.63
C ASN A 40 5.66 8.54 5.68
N GLY A 41 4.55 8.43 4.96
CA GLY A 41 4.28 7.20 4.24
C GLY A 41 2.94 7.10 3.53
N VAL A 42 2.57 5.87 3.21
CA VAL A 42 1.31 5.49 2.59
C VAL A 42 0.82 4.19 3.19
N THR A 43 -0.47 4.13 3.52
CA THR A 43 -1.17 2.91 3.92
C THR A 43 -2.04 2.44 2.77
N PHE A 44 -1.82 1.23 2.30
CA PHE A 44 -2.67 0.55 1.33
C PHE A 44 -3.86 -0.10 2.03
N ILE A 45 -5.01 0.05 1.39
CA ILE A 45 -6.31 -0.33 1.93
C ILE A 45 -7.01 -1.18 0.88
N LYS A 46 -7.52 -2.33 1.29
CA LYS A 46 -8.42 -3.17 0.50
C LYS A 46 -9.86 -2.82 0.86
N GLN A 47 -10.60 -2.30 -0.12
CA GLN A 47 -11.99 -1.91 0.03
C GLN A 47 -12.89 -3.03 -0.48
N HIS A 48 -13.80 -3.50 0.37
CA HIS A 48 -14.77 -4.54 0.03
C HIS A 48 -16.14 -3.93 -0.22
N TYR A 49 -16.78 -4.36 -1.30
CA TYR A 49 -18.10 -3.91 -1.73
C TYR A 49 -19.04 -5.11 -1.77
N LEU A 50 -20.22 -4.99 -1.15
CA LEU A 50 -21.30 -5.97 -1.30
C LEU A 50 -21.94 -5.81 -2.70
N LEU A 51 -22.29 -6.94 -3.34
CA LEU A 51 -22.88 -6.97 -4.69
C LEU A 51 -24.08 -6.04 -4.89
N ASP A 52 -24.86 -5.81 -3.82
CA ASP A 52 -26.12 -5.05 -3.88
C ASP A 52 -25.97 -3.59 -3.43
N SER A 53 -24.78 -3.17 -2.97
CA SER A 53 -24.57 -1.84 -2.39
C SER A 53 -23.69 -0.97 -3.26
N ASN A 54 -24.22 0.22 -3.60
CA ASN A 54 -23.46 1.31 -4.21
C ASN A 54 -22.45 1.97 -3.23
N HIS A 55 -22.32 1.42 -2.01
CA HIS A 55 -21.47 1.91 -0.93
C HIS A 55 -20.45 0.84 -0.50
N CYS A 56 -19.23 1.29 -0.21
CA CYS A 56 -18.16 0.46 0.36
C CYS A 56 -18.63 -0.12 1.70
N SER A 57 -18.58 -1.44 1.85
CA SER A 57 -19.11 -2.14 3.02
C SER A 57 -18.13 -2.11 4.17
N TYR A 58 -16.85 -2.36 3.90
CA TYR A 58 -15.76 -2.13 4.86
C TYR A 58 -14.43 -1.99 4.12
N SER A 59 -13.48 -1.31 4.76
CA SER A 59 -12.14 -1.06 4.26
C SER A 59 -11.14 -1.61 5.26
N SER A 60 -10.27 -2.50 4.82
CA SER A 60 -9.23 -3.10 5.67
C SER A 60 -7.86 -2.57 5.25
N PRO A 61 -7.08 -1.98 6.16
CA PRO A 61 -5.67 -1.71 5.86
C PRO A 61 -4.95 -3.05 5.67
N VAL A 62 -4.13 -3.15 4.63
CA VAL A 62 -3.44 -4.40 4.27
C VAL A 62 -1.92 -4.27 4.30
N ALA A 63 -1.42 -3.10 3.92
CA ALA A 63 -0.01 -2.82 3.79
C ALA A 63 0.27 -1.38 4.17
N LYS A 64 1.45 -1.11 4.72
CA LYS A 64 1.88 0.24 5.09
C LYS A 64 3.34 0.40 4.75
N VAL A 65 3.65 1.48 4.05
CA VAL A 65 5.00 1.85 3.66
C VAL A 65 5.34 3.16 4.33
N THR A 66 6.33 3.16 5.21
CA THR A 66 6.76 4.35 5.96
C THR A 66 8.24 4.59 5.79
N TRP A 67 8.64 5.85 5.72
CA TRP A 67 10.05 6.22 5.74
C TRP A 67 10.56 6.26 7.18
N SER A 68 11.59 5.47 7.48
CA SER A 68 12.26 5.45 8.78
C SER A 68 13.40 6.44 8.79
N ASN A 69 13.26 7.54 9.54
CA ASN A 69 14.35 8.51 9.70
C ASN A 69 15.58 7.92 10.39
N ASP A 70 15.41 6.92 11.26
CA ASP A 70 16.48 6.28 12.01
C ASP A 70 17.42 5.48 11.08
N HIS A 71 16.84 4.67 10.19
CA HIS A 71 17.58 3.82 9.26
C HIS A 71 17.80 4.45 7.87
N GLN A 72 17.19 5.62 7.60
CA GLN A 72 17.14 6.26 6.28
C GLN A 72 16.70 5.31 5.16
N LYS A 73 15.69 4.48 5.46
CA LYS A 73 15.16 3.44 4.57
C LYS A 73 13.64 3.43 4.63
N TRP A 74 13.02 2.90 3.59
CA TRP A 74 11.60 2.58 3.58
C TRP A 74 11.37 1.30 4.37
N GLN A 75 10.45 1.35 5.32
CA GLN A 75 9.87 0.22 6.03
C GLN A 75 8.58 -0.22 5.36
N PHE A 76 8.39 -1.53 5.28
CA PHE A 76 7.20 -2.15 4.75
C PHE A 76 6.59 -3.12 5.76
N ASP A 77 5.41 -2.75 6.25
CA ASP A 77 4.61 -3.55 7.19
C ASP A 77 3.34 -4.06 6.50
N ILE A 78 2.86 -5.22 6.92
CA ILE A 78 1.56 -5.78 6.55
C ILE A 78 0.68 -5.96 7.78
N ALA A 79 -0.63 -6.02 7.54
CA ALA A 79 -1.64 -6.11 8.58
C ALA A 79 -2.28 -7.50 8.63
N GLU A 80 -1.65 -8.46 9.33
CA GLU A 80 -2.26 -9.77 9.63
C GLU A 80 -1.79 -10.34 10.98
N PRO A 81 -2.67 -10.72 11.92
CA PRO A 81 -3.74 -9.92 12.55
C PRO A 81 -3.24 -8.65 13.28
N ASN A 82 -1.92 -8.43 13.34
CA ASN A 82 -1.28 -7.26 13.92
C ASN A 82 -0.32 -6.68 12.89
N TRP A 83 0.03 -5.39 13.01
CA TRP A 83 1.06 -4.80 12.16
C TRP A 83 2.39 -5.49 12.40
N HIS A 84 2.96 -6.08 11.35
CA HIS A 84 4.28 -6.70 11.41
C HIS A 84 5.07 -6.44 10.12
N PRO A 85 6.41 -6.45 10.20
CA PRO A 85 7.25 -6.29 9.02
C PRO A 85 7.01 -7.40 8.01
N TYR A 86 7.14 -7.06 6.72
CA TYR A 86 7.03 -8.04 5.65
C TYR A 86 8.22 -9.01 5.66
N PRO A 87 8.00 -10.34 5.65
CA PRO A 87 9.04 -11.33 5.97
C PRO A 87 10.21 -11.41 4.98
N ASN A 88 10.07 -10.87 3.77
CA ASN A 88 11.12 -10.91 2.73
C ASN A 88 11.66 -9.53 2.32
N LEU A 89 11.02 -8.45 2.77
CA LEU A 89 11.32 -7.09 2.36
C LEU A 89 10.83 -6.11 3.43
N ASP A 90 11.29 -6.29 4.67
CA ASP A 90 10.90 -5.46 5.80
C ASP A 90 11.44 -4.02 5.67
N ILE A 91 12.65 -3.87 5.14
CA ILE A 91 13.29 -2.59 4.87
C ILE A 91 13.95 -2.57 3.49
N SER A 92 13.81 -1.46 2.78
CA SER A 92 14.50 -1.24 1.51
C SER A 92 14.94 0.22 1.37
N ALA A 93 16.10 0.44 0.76
CA ALA A 93 16.50 1.78 0.32
C ALA A 93 15.72 2.21 -0.92
N ASP A 94 15.30 1.24 -1.74
CA ASP A 94 14.62 1.47 -3.00
C ASP A 94 13.11 1.30 -2.85
N LEU A 95 12.37 2.40 -3.08
CA LEU A 95 10.92 2.44 -3.00
C LEU A 95 10.26 1.59 -4.10
N LEU A 96 10.88 1.49 -5.28
CA LEU A 96 10.29 0.78 -6.43
C LEU A 96 10.17 -0.70 -6.13
N THR A 97 11.15 -1.26 -5.42
CA THR A 97 11.17 -2.65 -4.99
C THR A 97 9.95 -2.96 -4.10
N ILE A 98 9.67 -2.12 -3.09
CA ILE A 98 8.50 -2.27 -2.22
C ILE A 98 7.20 -2.11 -3.03
N MET A 99 7.11 -1.09 -3.87
CA MET A 99 5.90 -0.84 -4.65
C MET A 99 5.60 -1.96 -5.66
N ASN A 100 6.63 -2.55 -6.26
CA ASN A 100 6.47 -3.69 -7.16
C ASN A 100 6.08 -4.96 -6.40
N GLU A 101 6.60 -5.15 -5.18
CA GLU A 101 6.18 -6.25 -4.29
C GLU A 101 4.69 -6.12 -3.93
N ILE A 102 4.24 -4.92 -3.57
CA ILE A 102 2.81 -4.63 -3.29
C ILE A 102 1.94 -4.81 -4.53
N ALA A 103 2.44 -4.43 -5.72
CA ALA A 103 1.68 -4.55 -6.95
C ALA A 103 1.50 -6.01 -7.39
N LYS A 104 2.58 -6.80 -7.37
CA LYS A 104 2.59 -8.18 -7.83
C LYS A 104 2.06 -9.15 -6.79
N ASP A 105 2.29 -8.85 -5.52
CA ASP A 105 1.96 -9.68 -4.35
C ASP A 105 2.22 -11.17 -4.61
N PRO A 106 3.46 -11.57 -4.92
CA PRO A 106 3.77 -12.93 -5.33
C PRO A 106 3.50 -13.97 -4.24
N HIS A 107 3.48 -13.55 -2.98
CA HIS A 107 3.20 -14.41 -1.82
C HIS A 107 1.73 -14.41 -1.40
N ALA A 108 0.85 -13.63 -2.06
CA ALA A 108 -0.55 -13.47 -1.71
C ALA A 108 -0.76 -13.09 -0.22
N LEU A 109 0.11 -12.23 0.30
CA LEU A 109 0.13 -11.81 1.72
C LEU A 109 -0.49 -10.42 1.93
N ILE A 110 -0.80 -9.72 0.85
CA ILE A 110 -1.26 -8.32 0.91
C ILE A 110 -2.72 -8.22 0.47
N TRP A 111 -3.09 -8.91 -0.61
CA TRP A 111 -4.37 -8.65 -1.27
C TRP A 111 -5.26 -9.87 -1.46
#